data_AF-A0A2U9IN45-F1
#
_entry.id   AF-A0A2U9IN45-F1
#
_cell.length_a   1.000
_cell.length_b   1.000
_cell.length_c   1.000
_cell.angle_alpha   90.00
_cell.angle_beta   90.00
_cell.angle_gamma   90.00
#
_symmetry.space_group_name_H-M   'P 1'
#
loop_
_entity.id
_entity.type
_entity.pdbx_description
1 polymer ?
#
loop_
_entity_poly.entity_id
_entity_poly.type
_entity_poly.pdbx_seq_one_letter_code
_entity_poly.pdbx_strand_id
1 'polypeptide(L)'
;MFNIKIIFGQFGDNGVTSLIYEVINSLPNKYDINVDIETNLLYDYTSPTVEINGRRIIFSYSDESEAKEKIRKLIKGEIIDETKPSKIPIFQDNVFSDGVVAF
;
A
#
# COMPACT_ATOMS: atom_id res chain seq x y z
N MET A 1 -1.43 5.65 20.52
CA MET A 1 -1.76 6.40 19.30
C MET A 1 -1.41 5.53 18.11
N PHE A 2 -2.39 5.24 17.27
CA PHE A 2 -2.27 4.34 16.12
C PHE A 2 -1.93 5.18 14.89
N ASN A 3 -0.89 4.84 14.14
CA ASN A 3 -0.49 5.60 12.95
C ASN A 3 -0.73 4.76 11.68
N ILE A 4 -1.49 5.35 10.75
CA ILE A 4 -1.75 4.82 9.42
C ILE A 4 -1.08 5.75 8.43
N LYS A 5 -0.08 5.26 7.71
CA LYS A 5 0.59 6.02 6.67
C LYS A 5 0.19 5.50 5.30
N ILE A 6 -0.24 6.40 4.42
CA ILE A 6 -0.64 6.10 3.05
C ILE A 6 0.43 6.69 2.14
N ILE A 7 1.04 5.84 1.32
CA ILE A 7 2.11 6.22 0.40
C ILE A 7 1.63 5.95 -1.01
N PHE A 8 1.67 6.95 -1.89
CA PHE A 8 1.29 6.76 -3.29
C PHE A 8 2.10 7.63 -4.24
N GLY A 9 2.13 7.19 -5.50
CA GLY A 9 2.87 7.84 -6.58
C GLY A 9 2.02 8.71 -7.48
N GLN A 10 2.53 8.93 -8.69
CA GLN A 10 1.87 9.70 -9.75
C GLN A 10 0.49 9.17 -10.16
N PHE A 11 0.20 7.89 -9.89
CA PHE A 11 -1.09 7.26 -10.18
C PHE A 11 -2.17 7.58 -9.13
N GLY A 12 -1.80 8.28 -8.04
CA GLY A 12 -2.71 8.61 -6.95
C GLY A 12 -2.92 7.46 -5.98
N ASP A 13 -3.80 7.68 -5.01
CA ASP A 13 -4.15 6.74 -3.96
C ASP A 13 -5.34 5.83 -4.32
N ASN A 14 -5.85 5.93 -5.55
CA ASN A 14 -7.02 5.19 -6.04
C ASN A 14 -8.27 5.30 -5.15
N GLY A 15 -8.40 6.33 -4.30
CA GLY A 15 -9.53 6.48 -3.36
C GLY A 15 -9.36 5.77 -2.00
N VAL A 16 -8.19 5.17 -1.75
CA VAL A 16 -7.88 4.50 -0.47
C VAL A 16 -7.96 5.45 0.71
N THR A 17 -7.52 6.70 0.55
CA THR A 17 -7.57 7.71 1.61
C THR A 17 -9.01 7.95 2.08
N SER A 18 -9.94 8.15 1.14
CA SER A 18 -11.35 8.35 1.43
C SER A 18 -11.95 7.16 2.18
N LEU A 19 -11.66 5.94 1.71
CA LEU A 19 -12.14 4.71 2.33
C LEU A 19 -11.58 4.52 3.75
N ILE A 20 -10.31 4.87 3.97
CA ILE A 20 -9.69 4.85 5.30
C ILE A 20 -10.40 5.82 6.25
N TYR A 21 -10.66 7.05 5.82
CA TYR A 21 -11.39 8.02 6.65
C TYR A 21 -12.82 7.58 6.96
N GLU A 22 -13.53 6.99 5.99
CA GLU A 22 -14.86 6.43 6.25
C GLU A 22 -14.84 5.35 7.32
N VAL A 23 -13.88 4.41 7.23
CA VAL A 23 -13.75 3.35 8.23
C VAL A 23 -13.37 3.93 9.59
N ILE A 24 -12.38 4.82 9.65
CA ILE A 24 -11.96 5.47 10.91
C ILE A 24 -13.13 6.19 11.57
N ASN A 25 -13.93 6.94 10.81
CA ASN A 25 -15.07 7.67 11.35
C ASN A 25 -16.15 6.78 11.97
N SER A 26 -16.22 5.51 11.56
CA SER A 26 -17.12 4.50 12.13
C SER A 26 -16.61 3.86 13.43
N LEU A 27 -15.34 4.07 13.79
CA LEU A 27 -14.71 3.46 14.96
C LEU A 27 -14.88 4.31 16.24
N PRO A 28 -15.04 3.68 17.42
CA PRO A 28 -15.17 4.40 18.68
C PRO A 28 -13.88 5.13 19.09
N ASN A 29 -12.72 4.63 18.68
CA ASN A 29 -11.39 5.15 18.99
C ASN A 29 -10.82 6.04 17.86
N LYS A 30 -11.67 6.65 17.04
CA LYS A 30 -11.27 7.43 15.86
C LYS A 30 -10.26 8.55 16.14
N TYR A 31 -10.31 9.16 17.33
CA TYR A 31 -9.40 10.24 17.72
C TYR A 31 -8.00 9.76 18.13
N ASP A 32 -7.83 8.45 18.36
CA ASP A 32 -6.54 7.84 18.69
C ASP A 32 -5.75 7.44 17.44
N ILE A 33 -6.34 7.62 16.25
CA ILE A 33 -5.79 7.24 14.95
C ILE A 33 -5.29 8.50 14.24
N ASN A 34 -4.01 8.51 13.90
CA ASN A 34 -3.39 9.53 13.06
C ASN A 34 -3.20 8.96 11.64
N VAL A 35 -3.58 9.74 10.63
CA VAL A 35 -3.42 9.38 9.21
C VAL A 35 -2.39 10.30 8.59
N ASP A 36 -1.27 9.74 8.17
CA ASP A 36 -0.20 10.43 7.44
C ASP A 36 -0.30 10.10 5.94
N ILE A 37 -0.18 11.11 5.10
CA ILE A 37 -0.30 10.97 3.64
C ILE A 37 1.00 11.44 3.00
N GLU A 38 1.67 10.53 2.32
CA GLU A 38 2.92 10.79 1.61
C GLU A 38 2.76 10.56 0.11
N THR A 39 2.94 11.62 -0.66
CA THR A 39 3.08 11.52 -2.12
C THR A 39 4.55 11.37 -2.47
N ASN A 40 4.92 10.27 -3.11
CA ASN A 40 6.29 10.00 -3.55
C ASN A 40 6.33 9.87 -5.09
N LEU A 41 6.97 10.82 -5.76
CA LEU A 41 7.04 10.83 -7.24
C LEU A 41 7.88 9.70 -7.84
N LEU A 42 8.77 9.10 -7.04
CA LEU A 42 9.62 7.97 -7.42
C LEU A 42 9.01 6.63 -6.98
N TYR A 43 7.70 6.60 -6.75
CA TYR A 43 7.01 5.43 -6.26
C TYR A 43 6.65 4.48 -7.41
N ASP A 44 7.20 3.28 -7.38
CA ASP A 44 7.16 2.32 -8.50
C ASP A 44 5.85 1.54 -8.63
N TYR A 45 4.96 1.60 -7.63
CA TYR A 45 3.70 0.85 -7.65
C TYR A 45 2.55 1.70 -8.20
N THR A 46 1.68 1.05 -9.00
CA THR A 46 0.44 1.63 -9.51
C THR A 46 -0.66 1.73 -8.45
N SER A 47 -0.54 0.95 -7.37
CA SER A 47 -1.45 0.96 -6.23
C SER A 47 -0.75 1.58 -5.02
N PRO A 48 -1.48 2.30 -4.15
CA PRO A 48 -0.92 2.88 -2.93
C PRO A 48 -0.42 1.79 -1.98
N THR A 49 0.52 2.12 -1.11
CA THR A 49 0.85 1.31 0.06
C THR A 49 0.25 1.91 1.31
N VAL A 50 -0.34 1.05 2.13
CA VAL A 50 -0.80 1.38 3.46
C VAL A 50 0.18 0.76 4.46
N GLU A 51 0.76 1.62 5.31
CA GLU A 51 1.63 1.24 6.41
C GLU A 51 0.90 1.42 7.74
N ILE A 52 0.80 0.35 8.51
CA ILE A 52 0.12 0.35 9.81
C ILE A 52 1.03 -0.36 10.81
N ASN A 53 1.42 0.33 11.88
CA ASN A 53 2.33 -0.18 12.91
C ASN A 53 3.61 -0.81 12.32
N GLY A 54 4.19 -0.17 11.30
CA GLY A 54 5.40 -0.63 10.61
C GLY A 54 5.19 -1.78 9.61
N ARG A 55 3.96 -2.28 9.44
CA ARG A 55 3.63 -3.26 8.40
C ARG A 55 3.15 -2.54 7.14
N ARG A 56 3.86 -2.74 6.03
CA ARG A 56 3.53 -2.18 4.71
C ARG A 56 2.79 -3.20 3.87
N ILE A 57 1.67 -2.80 3.29
CA ILE A 57 0.90 -3.62 2.35
C ILE A 57 0.56 -2.79 1.12
N ILE A 58 0.84 -3.35 -0.07
CA ILE A 58 0.37 -2.76 -1.32
C ILE A 58 -1.15 -2.95 -1.37
N PHE A 59 -1.87 -1.84 -1.34
CA PHE A 59 -3.30 -1.82 -1.16
C PHE A 59 -4.01 -1.80 -2.52
N SER A 60 -4.28 -3.00 -3.04
CA SER A 60 -5.19 -3.23 -4.17
C SER A 60 -6.53 -3.80 -3.69
N TYR A 61 -7.60 -3.46 -4.40
CA TYR A 61 -8.97 -3.97 -4.19
C TYR A 61 -9.75 -3.91 -5.51
N SER A 62 -10.76 -4.76 -5.66
CA SER A 62 -11.64 -4.75 -6.85
C SER A 62 -12.95 -4.00 -6.60
N ASP A 63 -13.40 -3.94 -5.35
CA ASP A 63 -14.64 -3.28 -4.91
C ASP A 63 -14.45 -2.51 -3.59
N GLU A 64 -15.24 -1.46 -3.37
CA GLU A 64 -15.17 -0.66 -2.14
C GLU A 64 -15.53 -1.45 -0.88
N SER A 65 -16.44 -2.42 -0.97
CA SER A 65 -16.84 -3.25 0.17
C SER A 65 -15.69 -4.12 0.64
N GLU A 66 -14.96 -4.72 -0.31
CA GLU A 66 -13.73 -5.48 -0.07
C GLU A 66 -12.67 -4.58 0.58
N ALA A 67 -12.47 -3.38 0.05
CA ALA A 67 -11.51 -2.42 0.58
C ALA A 67 -11.83 -2.04 2.03
N LYS A 68 -13.09 -1.72 2.33
CA LYS A 68 -13.55 -1.38 3.70
C LYS A 68 -13.32 -2.53 4.67
N GLU A 69 -13.59 -3.77 4.26
CA GLU A 69 -13.30 -4.94 5.08
C GLU A 69 -11.80 -5.11 5.33
N LYS A 70 -10.97 -4.98 4.28
CA LYS A 70 -9.51 -5.06 4.36
C LYS A 70 -8.93 -3.99 5.29
N ILE A 71 -9.42 -2.75 5.22
CA ILE A 71 -9.03 -1.66 6.12
C ILE A 71 -9.42 -1.98 7.57
N ARG A 72 -10.62 -2.51 7.82
CA ARG A 72 -11.04 -2.92 9.17
C ARG A 72 -10.13 -4.00 9.76
N LYS A 73 -9.77 -5.01 8.96
CA LYS A 73 -8.83 -6.07 9.34
C LYS A 73 -7.45 -5.51 9.67
N LEU A 74 -6.94 -4.62 8.80
CA LEU A 74 -5.68 -3.90 8.98
C LEU A 74 -5.63 -3.11 10.29
N ILE A 75 -6.67 -2.32 10.58
CA ILE A 75 -6.73 -1.51 11.80
C ILE A 75 -6.76 -2.38 13.06
N LYS A 76 -7.44 -3.53 13.00
CA LYS A 76 -7.48 -4.52 14.10
C LYS A 76 -6.19 -5.33 14.25
N GLY A 77 -5.26 -5.24 13.31
CA GLY A 77 -4.04 -6.05 13.29
C GLY A 77 -4.26 -7.51 12.88
N GLU A 78 -5.41 -7.82 12.26
CA GLU A 78 -5.70 -9.15 11.73
C GLU A 78 -4.80 -9.43 10.51
N ILE A 79 -4.40 -10.70 10.35
CA ILE A 79 -3.58 -11.13 9.21
C ILE A 79 -4.48 -11.11 7.97
N ILE A 80 -4.04 -10.39 6.93
CA ILE A 80 -4.67 -10.47 5.62
C ILE A 80 -3.91 -11.54 4.84
N ASP A 81 -4.55 -12.67 4.59
CA ASP A 81 -4.05 -13.65 3.63
C ASP A 81 -4.10 -13.03 2.23
N GLU A 82 -2.95 -12.56 1.76
CA GLU A 82 -2.75 -12.19 0.36
C GLU A 82 -2.72 -13.46 -0.50
N THR A 83 -3.87 -14.10 -0.70
CA THR A 83 -4.03 -15.10 -1.76
C THR A 83 -4.14 -14.42 -3.11
N LYS A 84 -3.02 -13.82 -3.55
CA LYS A 84 -2.51 -13.81 -4.93
C LYS A 84 -1.34 -12.83 -5.01
N PRO A 85 -0.08 -13.31 -5.04
CA PRO A 85 0.98 -12.55 -5.64
C PRO A 85 0.66 -12.43 -7.13
N SER A 86 0.09 -11.31 -7.58
CA SER A 86 0.18 -10.96 -9.00
C SER A 86 1.65 -10.65 -9.25
N LYS A 87 2.39 -11.68 -9.68
CA LYS A 87 3.76 -11.55 -10.17
C LYS A 87 3.75 -10.43 -11.20
N ILE A 88 4.27 -9.27 -10.83
CA ILE A 88 4.73 -8.28 -11.78
C ILE A 88 5.86 -9.01 -12.53
N PRO A 89 5.77 -9.25 -13.85
CA PRO A 89 6.92 -9.73 -14.59
C PRO A 89 7.96 -8.61 -14.53
N ILE A 90 8.98 -8.81 -13.70
CA ILE A 90 10.18 -8.00 -13.70
C ILE A 90 10.84 -8.28 -15.06
N PHE A 91 10.62 -7.41 -16.05
CA PHE A 91 11.55 -7.29 -17.16
C PHE A 91 12.81 -6.64 -16.60
N GLN A 92 13.70 -7.47 -16.07
CA GLN A 92 15.08 -7.08 -15.84
C GLN A 92 15.75 -7.01 -17.21
N ASP A 93 15.82 -5.81 -17.78
CA ASP A 93 16.87 -5.47 -18.73
C ASP A 93 18.21 -5.58 -17.99
N ASN A 94 18.77 -6.78 -17.99
CA ASN A 94 20.13 -7.03 -17.52
C ASN A 94 21.11 -6.45 -18.55
N VAL A 95 21.24 -5.12 -18.55
CA VAL A 95 22.46 -4.44 -18.99
C VAL A 95 23.49 -4.63 -17.86
N PHE A 96 24.19 -5.76 -17.88
CA PHE A 96 25.46 -5.89 -17.19
C PHE A 96 26.57 -5.56 -18.17
N SER A 97 26.98 -4.29 -18.14
CA SER A 97 28.30 -3.86 -18.58
C SER A 97 29.29 -4.22 -17.48
N ASP A 98 30.13 -5.24 -17.68
CA ASP A 98 31.54 -5.20 -17.25
C ASP A 98 32.37 -6.31 -17.92
N GLY A 99 33.60 -5.96 -18.33
CA GLY A 99 34.65 -6.94 -18.59
C GLY A 99 34.97 -7.28 -20.05
N VAL A 100 35.97 -6.57 -20.60
CA VAL A 100 36.77 -6.97 -21.76
C VAL A 100 37.28 -8.41 -21.62
N VAL A 101 37.21 -9.21 -22.69
CA VAL A 101 38.10 -10.38 -22.85
C VAL A 101 38.96 -10.15 -24.08
N ALA A 102 40.25 -9.96 -23.82
CA ALA A 102 41.30 -9.92 -24.82
C ALA A 102 41.74 -11.36 -25.19
N PHE A 103 42.17 -11.49 -26.45
CA PHE A 103 42.72 -12.63 -27.20
C PHE A 103 41.70 -13.58 -27.83
#